data_AF-A0A2I0GXN3-F1
#
_entry.id   AF-A0A2I0GXN3-F1
#
_cell.length_a   1.000
_cell.length_b   1.000
_cell.length_c   1.000
_cell.angle_alpha   90.00
_cell.angle_beta   90.00
_cell.angle_gamma   90.00
#
_symmetry.space_group_name_H-M   'P 1'
#
loop_
_entity.id
_entity.type
_entity.pdbx_description
1 polymer ?
#
loop_
_entity_poly.entity_id
_entity_poly.type
_entity_poly.pdbx_seq_one_letter_code
_entity_poly.pdbx_strand_id
1 'polypeptide(L)'
;MDIQSYLEKVADLVENSHPWNEDGLKKYISKFDGSYITLEGMEDDVKFLADLEITDELTHGVGFSPLHKKWFGWSHRACYGFTVGSKCEKGDCHYTPANIEDASLNELSFWDDEYNEWTTSKIIDANTIEISWKYNNEVPNEKLRGTTNSRLSTFGNFGRGEWVAETMEDAKQMAIDFSEGVS
;
A
#
# COMPACT_ATOMS: atom_id res chain seq x y z
N MET A 1 22.35 7.72 7.66
CA MET A 1 22.78 9.06 7.18
C MET A 1 22.10 10.15 8.00
N ASP A 2 22.67 11.34 8.21
CA ASP A 2 21.89 12.45 8.79
C ASP A 2 20.87 12.98 7.77
N ILE A 3 19.79 13.59 8.26
CA ILE A 3 18.63 13.89 7.43
C ILE A 3 18.89 14.98 6.39
N GLN A 4 19.73 15.95 6.73
CA GLN A 4 20.05 17.06 5.84
C GLN A 4 20.91 16.57 4.67
N SER A 5 21.96 15.80 4.97
CA SER A 5 22.79 15.16 3.94
C SER A 5 21.97 14.22 3.04
N TYR A 6 20.97 13.54 3.61
CA TYR A 6 20.05 12.69 2.84
C TYR A 6 19.20 13.52 1.88
N LEU A 7 18.52 14.56 2.36
CA LEU A 7 17.67 15.41 1.53
C LEU A 7 18.47 16.11 0.43
N GLU A 8 19.69 16.57 0.72
CA GLU A 8 20.59 17.13 -0.29
C GLU A 8 20.89 16.15 -1.43
N LYS A 9 20.95 14.84 -1.14
CA LYS A 9 21.20 13.82 -2.14
C LYS A 9 19.97 13.56 -3.02
N VAL A 10 18.78 13.47 -2.44
CA VAL A 10 17.59 12.92 -3.11
C VAL A 10 16.54 13.97 -3.50
N ALA A 11 16.60 15.17 -2.94
CA ALA A 11 15.52 16.14 -3.03
C ALA A 11 16.01 17.54 -3.45
N ASP A 12 15.12 18.29 -4.10
CA ASP A 12 15.21 19.72 -4.32
C ASP A 12 14.19 20.44 -3.42
N LEU A 13 14.62 21.54 -2.81
CA LEU A 13 13.74 22.41 -2.04
C LEU A 13 13.15 23.48 -2.97
N VAL A 14 11.83 23.46 -3.14
CA VAL A 14 11.12 24.34 -4.07
C VAL A 14 10.01 25.13 -3.39
N GLU A 15 9.61 26.23 -4.01
CA GLU A 15 8.44 27.00 -3.58
C GLU A 15 7.18 26.14 -3.59
N ASN A 16 6.37 26.25 -2.54
CA ASN A 16 5.10 25.54 -2.46
C ASN A 16 3.95 26.45 -2.88
N SER A 17 3.44 26.24 -4.09
CA SER A 17 2.33 27.00 -4.67
C SER A 17 0.94 26.57 -4.18
N HIS A 18 0.86 25.75 -3.12
CA HIS A 18 -0.43 25.30 -2.59
C HIS A 18 -1.27 26.50 -2.13
N PRO A 19 -2.57 26.59 -2.48
CA PRO A 19 -3.41 27.75 -2.13
C PRO A 19 -3.52 28.06 -0.63
N TRP A 20 -3.20 27.08 0.22
CA TRP A 20 -3.26 27.16 1.68
C TRP A 20 -1.89 27.38 2.32
N ASN A 21 -0.84 27.64 1.53
CA ASN A 21 0.50 27.90 2.03
C ASN A 21 0.63 29.37 2.50
N GLU A 22 -0.13 29.74 3.54
CA GLU A 22 -0.15 31.10 4.08
C GLU A 22 1.20 31.51 4.68
N ASP A 23 1.95 30.54 5.20
CA ASP A 23 3.25 30.74 5.84
C ASP A 23 4.43 30.79 4.84
N GLY A 24 4.17 30.56 3.55
CA GLY A 24 5.20 30.57 2.51
C GLY A 24 6.24 29.44 2.67
N LEU A 25 5.88 28.34 3.32
CA LEU A 25 6.76 27.19 3.52
C LEU A 25 7.18 26.59 2.20
N LYS A 26 8.43 26.16 2.09
CA LYS A 26 8.90 25.40 0.94
C LYS A 26 8.56 23.92 1.08
N LYS A 27 8.73 23.17 0.00
CA LYS A 27 8.56 21.72 -0.02
C LYS A 27 9.77 21.03 -0.62
N TYR A 28 10.12 19.88 -0.06
CA TYR A 28 11.07 18.96 -0.66
C TYR A 28 10.35 18.11 -1.70
N ILE A 29 10.87 18.11 -2.92
CA ILE A 29 10.44 17.23 -3.99
C ILE A 29 11.58 16.32 -4.42
N SER A 30 11.26 15.11 -4.86
CA SER A 30 12.22 14.17 -5.38
C SER A 30 12.93 14.69 -6.63
N LYS A 31 14.25 14.52 -6.68
CA LYS A 31 15.08 14.77 -7.87
C LYS A 31 14.82 13.77 -9.01
N PHE A 32 14.17 12.65 -8.72
CA PHE A 32 13.96 11.57 -9.68
C PHE A 32 12.72 11.80 -10.54
N ASP A 33 11.62 12.23 -9.94
CA ASP A 33 10.33 12.38 -10.63
C ASP A 33 9.54 13.64 -10.22
N GLY A 34 10.04 14.45 -9.29
CA GLY A 34 9.35 15.62 -8.77
C GLY A 34 8.25 15.32 -7.74
N SER A 35 8.12 14.08 -7.28
CA SER A 35 7.15 13.70 -6.25
C SER A 35 7.41 14.42 -4.93
N TYR A 36 6.33 14.76 -4.21
CA TYR A 36 6.43 15.37 -2.88
C TYR A 36 7.04 14.38 -1.87
N ILE A 37 7.98 14.88 -1.04
CA ILE A 37 8.61 14.13 0.04
C ILE A 37 8.12 14.63 1.40
N THR A 38 8.39 15.90 1.71
CA THR A 38 7.98 16.55 2.97
C THR A 38 7.97 18.09 2.83
N LEU A 39 7.46 18.81 3.83
CA LEU A 39 7.53 20.27 3.92
C LEU A 39 8.82 20.71 4.65
N GLU A 40 9.25 21.94 4.38
CA GLU A 40 10.30 22.62 5.17
C GLU A 40 9.86 22.70 6.64
N GLY A 41 10.73 22.28 7.56
CA GLY A 41 10.45 22.16 9.00
C GLY A 41 9.81 20.85 9.43
N MET A 42 9.48 19.95 8.49
CA MET A 42 8.95 18.60 8.75
C MET A 42 9.91 17.52 8.26
N GLU A 43 11.22 17.81 8.27
CA GLU A 43 12.22 16.87 7.78
C GLU A 43 12.20 15.58 8.60
N ASP A 44 12.09 15.68 9.93
CA ASP A 44 12.13 14.50 10.82
C ASP A 44 11.05 13.44 10.51
N ASP A 45 9.94 13.81 9.88
CA ASP A 45 8.90 12.87 9.45
C ASP A 45 9.39 11.88 8.38
N VAL A 46 10.41 12.26 7.62
CA VAL A 46 11.04 11.41 6.60
C VAL A 46 12.39 10.83 7.05
N LYS A 47 12.72 10.93 8.34
CA LYS A 47 13.96 10.38 8.90
C LYS A 47 14.13 8.89 8.61
N PHE A 48 13.02 8.13 8.59
CA PHE A 48 13.07 6.69 8.28
C PHE A 48 13.64 6.42 6.88
N LEU A 49 13.42 7.29 5.89
CA LEU A 49 14.00 7.16 4.55
C LEU A 49 15.53 7.33 4.59
N ALA A 50 16.02 8.28 5.39
CA ALA A 50 17.44 8.51 5.61
C ALA A 50 18.11 7.38 6.40
N ASP A 51 17.40 6.80 7.37
CA ASP A 51 17.88 5.67 8.18
C ASP A 51 17.99 4.38 7.34
N LEU A 52 17.07 4.18 6.39
CA LEU A 52 17.09 3.07 5.43
C LEU A 52 17.96 3.34 4.20
N GLU A 53 18.53 4.55 4.09
CA GLU A 53 19.31 5.02 2.94
C GLU A 53 18.61 4.75 1.59
N ILE A 54 17.35 5.13 1.49
CA ILE A 54 16.56 5.04 0.25
C ILE A 54 16.95 6.18 -0.67
N THR A 55 18.08 6.04 -1.37
CA THR A 55 18.70 7.17 -2.08
C THR A 55 18.49 7.19 -3.58
N ASP A 56 17.92 6.14 -4.16
CA ASP A 56 17.86 5.95 -5.60
C ASP A 56 16.41 5.72 -6.03
N GLU A 57 16.00 6.34 -7.14
CA GLU A 57 14.64 6.21 -7.68
C GLU A 57 13.53 6.47 -6.64
N LEU A 58 13.76 7.43 -5.75
CA LEU A 58 12.80 7.85 -4.73
C LEU A 58 11.61 8.54 -5.41
N THR A 59 10.43 7.95 -5.34
CA THR A 59 9.17 8.51 -5.85
C THR A 59 8.15 8.64 -4.71
N HIS A 60 6.89 8.94 -5.03
CA HIS A 60 5.82 8.94 -4.03
C HIS A 60 5.56 7.52 -3.49
N GLY A 61 6.13 7.20 -2.32
CA GLY A 61 5.88 5.95 -1.61
C GLY A 61 6.75 4.77 -2.02
N VAL A 62 7.71 4.93 -2.94
CA VAL A 62 8.61 3.85 -3.38
C VAL A 62 10.04 4.37 -3.59
N GLY A 63 11.05 3.53 -3.33
CA GLY A 63 12.44 3.88 -3.61
C GLY A 63 13.41 2.73 -3.34
N PHE A 64 14.62 2.83 -3.87
CA PHE A 64 15.66 1.82 -3.73
C PHE A 64 16.71 2.22 -2.70
N SER A 65 17.12 1.26 -1.86
CA SER A 65 18.24 1.39 -0.94
C SER A 65 19.44 0.58 -1.45
N PRO A 66 20.52 1.26 -1.92
CA PRO A 66 21.75 0.58 -2.30
C PRO A 66 22.43 -0.15 -1.13
N LEU A 67 22.28 0.37 0.09
CA LEU A 67 22.82 -0.22 1.31
C LEU A 67 22.20 -1.60 1.57
N HIS A 68 20.87 -1.68 1.50
CA HIS A 68 20.14 -2.92 1.80
C HIS A 68 19.95 -3.82 0.57
N LYS A 69 20.17 -3.29 -0.63
CA LYS A 69 19.85 -3.95 -1.91
C LYS A 69 18.38 -4.37 -1.98
N LYS A 70 17.51 -3.44 -1.58
CA LYS A 70 16.06 -3.63 -1.50
C LYS A 70 15.31 -2.46 -2.09
N TRP A 71 14.16 -2.76 -2.68
CA TRP A 71 13.11 -1.78 -2.96
C TRP A 71 12.23 -1.65 -1.75
N PHE A 72 11.97 -0.42 -1.32
CA PHE A 72 11.06 -0.13 -0.23
C PHE A 72 9.79 0.49 -0.78
N GLY A 73 8.66 0.03 -0.24
CA GLY A 73 7.35 0.66 -0.39
C GLY A 73 6.89 1.21 0.95
N TRP A 74 6.22 2.35 0.96
CA TRP A 74 5.69 2.95 2.18
C TRP A 74 4.48 3.84 1.95
N SER A 75 3.71 3.99 3.03
CA SER A 75 2.71 5.05 3.20
C SER A 75 2.75 5.54 4.66
N HIS A 76 1.81 6.40 5.02
CA HIS A 76 1.61 6.88 6.40
C HIS A 76 1.39 5.76 7.43
N ARG A 77 0.99 4.54 7.00
CA ARG A 77 0.70 3.40 7.88
C ARG A 77 1.89 2.47 8.11
N ALA A 78 2.75 2.28 7.10
CA ALA A 78 3.79 1.25 7.14
C ALA A 78 4.89 1.49 6.09
N CYS A 79 6.05 0.86 6.31
CA CYS A 79 7.16 0.80 5.36
C CYS A 79 7.75 -0.63 5.38
N TYR A 80 8.01 -1.20 4.20
CA TYR A 80 8.60 -2.54 4.07
C TYR A 80 9.52 -2.66 2.85
N GLY A 81 10.53 -3.54 2.95
CA GLY A 81 11.58 -3.68 1.95
C GLY A 81 11.65 -5.07 1.31
N PHE A 82 11.63 -5.12 -0.01
CA PHE A 82 11.60 -6.30 -0.86
C PHE A 82 12.91 -6.47 -1.65
N THR A 83 13.28 -7.71 -1.92
CA THR A 83 14.44 -8.11 -2.73
C THR A 83 14.17 -9.43 -3.44
N VAL A 84 15.09 -9.89 -4.29
CA VAL A 84 14.98 -11.20 -4.95
C VAL A 84 14.77 -12.30 -3.90
N GLY A 85 13.77 -13.15 -4.13
CA GLY A 85 13.34 -14.22 -3.21
C GLY A 85 12.26 -13.80 -2.21
N SER A 86 11.85 -12.53 -2.19
CA SER A 86 10.66 -12.09 -1.42
C SER A 86 9.41 -12.75 -1.98
N LYS A 87 8.44 -13.00 -1.11
CA LYS A 87 7.19 -13.69 -1.46
C LYS A 87 6.00 -12.76 -1.29
N CYS A 88 4.98 -13.01 -2.09
CA CYS A 88 3.65 -12.45 -1.97
C CYS A 88 2.69 -13.61 -1.78
N GLU A 89 2.03 -13.64 -0.62
CA GLU A 89 1.08 -14.67 -0.21
C GLU A 89 -0.27 -14.01 0.11
N LYS A 90 -1.34 -14.80 0.10
CA LYS A 90 -2.68 -14.28 0.43
C LYS A 90 -2.70 -13.66 1.84
N GLY A 91 -3.29 -12.47 1.93
CA GLY A 91 -3.35 -11.69 3.17
C GLY A 91 -2.20 -10.70 3.36
N ASP A 92 -1.15 -10.77 2.54
CA ASP A 92 -0.11 -9.75 2.53
C ASP A 92 -0.66 -8.40 2.04
N CYS A 93 -0.11 -7.29 2.56
CA CYS A 93 -0.53 -5.96 2.13
C CYS A 93 -0.23 -5.66 0.65
N HIS A 94 0.74 -6.34 0.05
CA HIS A 94 1.08 -6.24 -1.37
C HIS A 94 0.42 -7.33 -2.23
N TYR A 95 -0.56 -8.06 -1.68
CA TYR A 95 -1.33 -9.03 -2.45
C TYR A 95 -2.40 -8.35 -3.31
N THR A 96 -2.26 -8.50 -4.63
CA THR A 96 -3.30 -8.11 -5.59
C THR A 96 -3.79 -9.35 -6.35
N PRO A 97 -5.09 -9.68 -6.34
CA PRO A 97 -5.61 -10.90 -6.95
C PRO A 97 -5.27 -11.04 -8.43
N ALA A 98 -5.04 -12.26 -8.90
CA ALA A 98 -4.62 -12.52 -10.29
C ALA A 98 -5.76 -12.42 -11.33
N ASN A 99 -7.00 -12.61 -10.89
CA ASN A 99 -8.20 -12.58 -11.71
C ASN A 99 -9.45 -12.45 -10.81
N ILE A 100 -10.64 -12.40 -11.42
CA ILE A 100 -11.90 -12.20 -10.71
C ILE A 100 -12.27 -13.39 -9.81
N GLU A 101 -11.92 -14.61 -10.20
CA GLU A 101 -12.14 -15.81 -9.38
C GLU A 101 -11.28 -15.79 -8.12
N ASP A 102 -10.01 -15.39 -8.26
CA ASP A 102 -9.10 -15.24 -7.15
C ASP A 102 -9.49 -14.06 -6.24
N ALA A 103 -9.95 -12.94 -6.82
CA ALA A 103 -10.49 -11.81 -6.06
C ALA A 103 -11.74 -12.20 -5.27
N SER A 104 -12.62 -12.99 -5.87
CA SER A 104 -13.81 -13.56 -5.23
C SER A 104 -13.45 -14.42 -4.02
N LEU A 105 -12.45 -15.30 -4.14
CA LEU A 105 -11.97 -16.12 -3.03
C LEU A 105 -11.28 -15.29 -1.94
N ASN A 106 -10.49 -14.28 -2.33
CA ASN A 106 -9.80 -13.41 -1.41
C ASN A 106 -10.78 -12.59 -0.55
N GLU A 107 -11.79 -11.99 -1.18
CA GLU A 107 -12.81 -11.22 -0.46
C GLU A 107 -13.73 -12.11 0.35
N LEU A 108 -14.08 -13.30 -0.14
CA LEU A 108 -14.78 -14.29 0.67
C LEU A 108 -13.98 -14.59 1.96
N SER A 109 -12.67 -14.83 1.85
CA SER A 109 -11.82 -15.09 3.02
C SER A 109 -11.66 -13.87 3.94
N PHE A 110 -11.71 -12.65 3.41
CA PHE A 110 -11.58 -11.43 4.20
C PHE A 110 -12.83 -11.14 5.04
N TRP A 111 -14.01 -11.35 4.45
CA TRP A 111 -15.29 -11.10 5.11
C TRP A 111 -15.80 -12.30 5.90
N ASP A 112 -15.24 -13.49 5.71
CA ASP A 112 -15.59 -14.64 6.53
C ASP A 112 -14.93 -14.51 7.91
N ASP A 113 -15.77 -14.39 8.94
CA ASP A 113 -15.33 -14.20 10.32
C ASP A 113 -16.16 -15.05 11.29
N GLU A 114 -15.72 -15.10 12.55
CA GLU A 114 -16.36 -15.88 13.61
C GLU A 114 -17.79 -15.43 13.95
N TYR A 115 -18.20 -14.23 13.55
CA TYR A 115 -19.53 -13.66 13.77
C TYR A 115 -20.49 -13.89 12.60
N ASN A 116 -20.05 -14.57 11.55
CA ASN A 116 -20.88 -14.87 10.38
C ASN A 116 -21.39 -16.32 10.44
N GLU A 117 -22.70 -16.50 10.28
CA GLU A 117 -23.33 -17.81 10.14
C GLU A 117 -23.00 -18.43 8.76
N TRP A 118 -22.90 -17.56 7.75
CA TRP A 118 -22.41 -17.87 6.43
C TRP A 118 -21.90 -16.61 5.75
N THR A 119 -20.96 -16.81 4.84
CA THR A 119 -20.44 -15.81 3.91
C THR A 119 -20.48 -16.40 2.51
N THR A 120 -20.88 -15.60 1.52
CA THR A 120 -20.97 -16.04 0.12
C THR A 120 -20.42 -14.98 -0.81
N SER A 121 -19.86 -15.41 -1.94
CA SER A 121 -19.40 -14.53 -3.01
C SER A 121 -20.15 -14.82 -4.30
N LYS A 122 -20.49 -13.76 -5.03
CA LYS A 122 -21.10 -13.82 -6.34
C LYS A 122 -20.38 -12.88 -7.31
N ILE A 123 -19.82 -13.43 -8.37
CA ILE A 123 -19.25 -12.65 -9.47
C ILE A 123 -20.41 -12.06 -10.28
N ILE A 124 -20.45 -10.73 -10.38
CA ILE A 124 -21.49 -9.98 -11.09
C ILE A 124 -21.12 -9.79 -12.55
N ASP A 125 -19.85 -9.43 -12.79
CA ASP A 125 -19.27 -9.23 -14.12
C ASP A 125 -17.75 -9.44 -14.08
N ALA A 126 -17.02 -8.97 -15.11
CA ALA A 126 -15.59 -9.19 -15.26
C ALA A 126 -14.73 -8.55 -14.15
N ASN A 127 -15.26 -7.57 -13.42
CA ASN A 127 -14.49 -6.82 -12.42
C ASN A 127 -15.25 -6.51 -11.13
N THR A 128 -16.48 -6.99 -10.98
CA THR A 128 -17.32 -6.71 -9.81
C THR A 128 -17.76 -7.99 -9.14
N ILE A 129 -17.58 -8.05 -7.81
CA ILE A 129 -18.10 -9.11 -6.95
C ILE A 129 -19.06 -8.53 -5.92
N GLU A 130 -20.05 -9.33 -5.54
CA GLU A 130 -20.89 -9.11 -4.37
C GLU A 130 -20.53 -10.13 -3.30
N ILE A 131 -20.08 -9.65 -2.13
CA ILE A 131 -19.94 -10.48 -0.93
C ILE A 131 -21.16 -10.24 -0.05
N SER A 132 -21.77 -11.32 0.44
CA SER A 132 -22.91 -11.27 1.35
C SER A 132 -22.69 -12.19 2.53
N TRP A 133 -23.10 -11.75 3.72
CA TRP A 133 -22.99 -12.53 4.95
C TRP A 133 -24.21 -12.34 5.85
N LYS A 134 -24.40 -13.28 6.77
CA LYS A 134 -25.43 -13.19 7.81
C LYS A 134 -24.77 -13.28 9.18
N TYR A 135 -25.05 -12.31 10.05
CA TYR A 135 -24.52 -12.32 11.41
C TYR A 135 -25.17 -13.41 12.26
N ASN A 136 -24.34 -14.14 13.00
CA ASN A 136 -24.76 -15.13 13.98
C ASN A 136 -25.22 -14.47 15.30
N ASN A 137 -25.55 -15.28 16.31
CA ASN A 137 -26.03 -14.78 17.60
C ASN A 137 -24.90 -14.34 18.56
N GLU A 138 -23.65 -14.58 18.21
CA GLU A 138 -22.49 -14.25 19.03
C GLU A 138 -21.93 -12.86 18.74
N VAL A 139 -22.34 -12.24 17.61
CA VAL A 139 -21.95 -10.85 17.29
C VAL A 139 -22.24 -9.91 18.49
N PRO A 140 -21.27 -9.09 18.94
CA PRO A 140 -21.44 -8.24 20.11
C PRO A 140 -22.59 -7.24 19.99
N ASN A 141 -22.85 -6.75 18.78
CA ASN A 141 -23.95 -5.84 18.51
C ASN A 141 -25.25 -6.63 18.32
N GLU A 142 -26.05 -6.72 19.38
CA GLU A 142 -27.29 -7.52 19.38
C GLU A 142 -28.28 -7.14 18.28
N LYS A 143 -28.24 -5.89 17.80
CA LYS A 143 -29.12 -5.40 16.72
C LYS A 143 -28.80 -6.01 15.36
N LEU A 144 -27.58 -6.55 15.18
CA LEU A 144 -27.15 -7.17 13.93
C LEU A 144 -27.49 -8.66 13.85
N ARG A 145 -27.77 -9.33 14.98
CA ARG A 145 -28.01 -10.77 15.05
C ARG A 145 -29.11 -11.19 14.07
N GLY A 146 -28.81 -12.17 13.21
CA GLY A 146 -29.73 -12.71 12.21
C GLY A 146 -29.99 -11.80 11.00
N THR A 147 -29.41 -10.60 10.95
CA THR A 147 -29.49 -9.72 9.77
C THR A 147 -28.48 -10.14 8.71
N THR A 148 -28.82 -9.87 7.45
CA THR A 148 -27.94 -10.08 6.30
C THR A 148 -27.41 -8.73 5.84
N ASN A 149 -26.14 -8.70 5.45
CA ASN A 149 -25.51 -7.54 4.85
C ASN A 149 -24.76 -7.96 3.58
N SER A 150 -24.43 -6.98 2.74
CA SER A 150 -23.62 -7.21 1.55
C SER A 150 -22.75 -6.01 1.22
N ARG A 151 -21.69 -6.27 0.44
CA ARG A 151 -20.78 -5.28 -0.11
C ARG A 151 -20.50 -5.62 -1.58
N LEU A 152 -20.53 -4.58 -2.41
CA LEU A 152 -19.98 -4.64 -3.76
C LEU A 152 -18.52 -4.17 -3.74
N SER A 153 -17.64 -4.99 -4.31
CA SER A 153 -16.24 -4.64 -4.55
C SER A 153 -15.99 -4.64 -6.06
N THR A 154 -15.47 -3.53 -6.57
CA THR A 154 -15.09 -3.37 -7.99
C THR A 154 -13.58 -3.24 -8.09
N PHE A 155 -12.98 -4.05 -8.97
CA PHE A 155 -11.54 -4.09 -9.20
C PHE A 155 -11.19 -3.30 -10.46
N GLY A 156 -10.13 -2.51 -10.39
CA GLY A 156 -9.60 -1.78 -11.54
C GLY A 156 -8.73 -2.69 -12.41
N ASN A 157 -7.61 -3.14 -11.85
CA ASN A 157 -6.68 -4.07 -12.47
C ASN A 157 -6.43 -5.26 -11.55
N PHE A 158 -6.17 -6.41 -12.15
CA PHE A 158 -5.67 -7.58 -11.44
C PHE A 158 -4.14 -7.58 -11.41
N GLY A 159 -3.59 -8.16 -10.35
CA GLY A 159 -2.16 -8.31 -10.13
C GLY A 159 -1.68 -9.71 -10.50
N ARG A 160 -0.69 -10.20 -9.76
CA ARG A 160 -0.05 -11.50 -10.00
C ARG A 160 -0.55 -12.61 -9.08
N GLY A 161 -1.42 -12.31 -8.11
CA GLY A 161 -1.84 -13.25 -7.07
C GLY A 161 -0.68 -13.57 -6.13
N GLU A 162 -0.42 -14.85 -5.87
CA GLU A 162 0.73 -15.30 -5.09
C GLU A 162 1.94 -15.52 -6.01
N TRP A 163 3.10 -14.97 -5.63
CA TRP A 163 4.29 -15.04 -6.47
C TRP A 163 5.57 -14.75 -5.68
N VAL A 164 6.73 -15.07 -6.29
CA VAL A 164 8.06 -14.83 -5.71
C VAL A 164 8.80 -13.85 -6.61
N ALA A 165 9.50 -12.87 -6.02
CA ALA A 165 10.32 -11.94 -6.79
C ALA A 165 11.57 -12.66 -7.34
N GLU A 166 11.64 -12.84 -8.65
CA GLU A 166 12.79 -13.49 -9.31
C GLU A 166 13.86 -12.47 -9.71
N THR A 167 13.48 -11.21 -9.86
CA THR A 167 14.34 -10.11 -10.28
C THR A 167 14.25 -8.89 -9.34
N MET A 168 15.12 -7.90 -9.53
CA MET A 168 15.01 -6.62 -8.80
C MET A 168 13.82 -5.79 -9.26
N GLU A 169 13.39 -5.92 -10.52
CA GLU A 169 12.16 -5.27 -11.00
C GLU A 169 10.92 -5.90 -10.38
N ASP A 170 10.94 -7.21 -10.12
CA ASP A 170 9.90 -7.87 -9.34
C ASP A 170 9.83 -7.34 -7.91
N ALA A 171 10.99 -7.19 -7.26
CA ALA A 171 11.04 -6.58 -5.92
C ALA A 171 10.53 -5.14 -5.92
N LYS A 172 10.79 -4.37 -7.00
CA LYS A 172 10.24 -3.04 -7.20
C LYS A 172 8.72 -3.08 -7.31
N GLN A 173 8.17 -4.01 -8.08
CA GLN A 173 6.73 -4.18 -8.21
C GLN A 173 6.08 -4.54 -6.88
N MET A 174 6.68 -5.42 -6.06
CA MET A 174 6.16 -5.71 -4.71
C MET A 174 6.16 -4.46 -3.81
N ALA A 175 7.18 -3.61 -3.91
CA ALA A 175 7.22 -2.36 -3.16
C ALA A 175 6.12 -1.38 -3.60
N ILE A 176 5.82 -1.31 -4.90
CA ILE A 176 4.69 -0.53 -5.45
C ILE A 176 3.37 -1.09 -4.90
N ASP A 177 3.14 -2.39 -5.07
CA ASP A 177 1.92 -3.06 -4.61
C ASP A 177 1.72 -2.88 -3.09
N PHE A 178 2.80 -2.94 -2.30
CA PHE A 178 2.76 -2.68 -0.86
C PHE A 178 2.37 -1.24 -0.54
N SER A 179 2.99 -0.26 -1.21
CA SER A 179 2.70 1.16 -1.02
C SER A 179 1.22 1.47 -1.30
N GLU A 180 0.68 0.92 -2.38
CA GLU A 180 -0.73 1.05 -2.74
C GLU A 180 -1.65 0.37 -1.72
N GLY A 181 -1.30 -0.84 -1.26
CA GLY A 181 -2.10 -1.60 -0.31
C GLY A 181 -2.13 -1.03 1.12
N VAL A 182 -1.17 -0.19 1.50
CA VAL A 182 -1.12 0.46 2.83
C VAL A 182 -1.44 1.95 2.81
N SER A 183 -1.84 2.50 1.66
CA SER A 183 -2.22 3.93 1.50
C SER A 183 -3.67 4.26 1.82
#